data_AF-E5BF00-F1
#
_entry.id   AF-E5BF00-F1
#
_cell.length_a   1.000
_cell.length_b   1.000
_cell.length_c   1.000
_cell.angle_alpha   90.00
_cell.angle_beta   90.00
_cell.angle_gamma   90.00
#
_symmetry.space_group_name_H-M   'P 1'
#
loop_
_entity.id
_entity.type
_entity.pdbx_description
1 polymer ?
#
loop_
_entity_poly.entity_id
_entity_poly.type
_entity_poly.pdbx_seq_one_letter_code
_entity_poly.pdbx_strand_id
1 'polypeptide(L)'
;MIEKFKTKVGWTVYKIPAIKTTLWGGFGICDHCNSSTDFGYLIPVLNHYCCEKCFRDWEKTARFYPEDLEVENKRIKYYENILNIIEKRGKE
;
A
#
# COMPACT_ATOMS: atom_id res chain seq x y z
N MET A 1 2.53 -8.78 -10.14
CA MET A 1 2.93 -9.39 -8.86
C MET A 1 2.69 -8.36 -7.76
N ILE A 2 2.32 -8.78 -6.54
CA ILE A 2 2.18 -7.88 -5.39
C ILE A 2 3.45 -8.03 -4.56
N GLU A 3 4.11 -6.91 -4.26
CA GLU A 3 5.33 -6.90 -3.46
C GLU A 3 5.10 -6.12 -2.18
N LYS A 4 5.25 -6.77 -1.02
CA LYS A 4 5.18 -6.13 0.30
C LYS A 4 6.60 -5.82 0.77
N PHE A 5 6.84 -4.58 1.18
CA PHE A 5 8.12 -4.17 1.75
C PHE A 5 7.92 -3.13 2.85
N LYS A 6 9.01 -2.77 3.52
CA LYS A 6 9.05 -1.74 4.56
C LYS A 6 9.87 -0.56 4.04
N THR A 7 9.41 0.67 4.28
CA THR A 7 10.20 1.88 4.01
C THR A 7 11.38 1.97 4.97
N LYS A 8 12.31 2.89 4.70
CA LYS A 8 13.46 3.15 5.59
C LYS A 8 13.07 3.50 7.03
N VAL A 9 11.90 4.11 7.20
CA VAL A 9 11.38 4.52 8.52
C VAL A 9 10.50 3.45 9.17
N GLY A 10 10.15 2.36 8.47
CA GLY A 10 9.43 1.22 9.05
C GLY A 10 7.95 1.10 8.68
N TRP A 11 7.43 1.93 7.79
CA TRP A 11 6.06 1.80 7.28
C TRP A 11 5.93 0.67 6.26
N THR A 12 4.83 -0.07 6.33
CA THR A 12 4.51 -1.12 5.36
C THR A 12 4.01 -0.49 4.07
N VAL A 13 4.46 -1.00 2.93
CA VAL A 13 4.01 -0.56 1.61
C VAL A 13 3.83 -1.78 0.73
N TYR A 14 2.83 -1.73 -0.13
CA TYR A 14 2.61 -2.74 -1.15
C TYR A 14 2.73 -2.10 -2.52
N LYS A 15 3.60 -2.63 -3.37
CA LYS A 15 3.57 -2.32 -4.80
C LYS A 15 2.54 -3.23 -5.46
N ILE A 16 1.51 -2.64 -6.06
CA ILE A 16 0.34 -3.34 -6.56
C ILE A 16 0.00 -2.87 -7.98
N PRO A 17 -0.35 -3.78 -8.92
CA PRO A 17 -0.93 -3.40 -10.20
C PRO A 17 -2.27 -2.66 -10.04
N ALA A 18 -2.53 -1.64 -10.86
CA ALA A 18 -3.76 -0.86 -10.82
C ALA A 18 -5.02 -1.69 -10.94
N ILE A 19 -5.02 -2.73 -11.78
CA ILE A 19 -6.17 -3.62 -11.94
C ILE A 19 -6.62 -4.26 -10.63
N LYS A 20 -5.71 -4.50 -9.67
CA LYS A 20 -6.05 -5.08 -8.37
C LYS A 20 -6.78 -4.09 -7.47
N THR A 21 -6.66 -2.78 -7.71
CA THR A 21 -7.36 -1.76 -6.92
C THR A 21 -8.89 -1.85 -7.06
N THR A 22 -9.38 -2.43 -8.15
CA THR A 22 -10.81 -2.71 -8.37
C THR A 22 -11.42 -3.60 -7.29
N LEU A 23 -10.61 -4.43 -6.61
CA LEU A 23 -11.06 -5.31 -5.53
C LEU A 23 -11.56 -4.56 -4.29
N TRP A 24 -11.18 -3.28 -4.13
CA TRP A 24 -11.66 -2.38 -3.08
C TRP A 24 -12.31 -1.11 -3.64
N GLY A 25 -12.78 -1.15 -4.88
CA GLY A 25 -13.47 -0.04 -5.53
C GLY A 25 -12.56 1.06 -6.10
N GLY A 26 -11.26 0.82 -6.19
CA GLY A 26 -10.30 1.71 -6.85
C GLY A 26 -10.21 1.50 -8.37
N PHE A 27 -9.64 2.47 -9.07
CA PHE A 27 -9.50 2.47 -10.54
C PHE A 27 -8.07 2.72 -11.02
N GLY A 28 -7.05 2.42 -10.19
CA GLY A 28 -5.66 2.67 -10.54
C GLY A 28 -5.29 4.16 -10.60
N ILE A 29 -6.07 5.00 -9.93
CA ILE A 29 -5.87 6.44 -9.85
C ILE A 29 -5.07 6.74 -8.59
N CYS A 30 -4.07 7.61 -8.70
CA CYS A 30 -3.28 8.07 -7.56
C CYS A 30 -4.14 8.97 -6.65
N ASP A 31 -4.26 8.61 -5.37
CA ASP A 31 -5.04 9.39 -4.39
C ASP A 31 -4.44 10.77 -4.07
N HIS A 32 -3.20 11.03 -4.48
CA HIS A 32 -2.52 12.31 -4.22
C HIS A 32 -2.57 13.28 -5.40
N CYS A 33 -2.33 12.80 -6.62
CA CYS A 33 -2.23 13.67 -7.81
C CYS A 33 -3.26 13.37 -8.89
N ASN A 34 -4.18 12.42 -8.66
CA ASN A 34 -5.26 12.03 -9.57
C ASN A 34 -4.81 11.53 -10.96
N SER A 35 -3.52 11.26 -11.15
CA SER A 35 -3.04 10.63 -12.39
C SER A 35 -3.32 9.12 -12.34
N SER A 36 -3.65 8.53 -13.50
CA SER A 36 -3.66 7.08 -13.64
C SER A 36 -2.25 6.51 -13.55
N THR A 37 -2.14 5.24 -13.18
CA THR A 37 -0.88 4.51 -13.17
C THR A 37 -1.12 3.02 -13.40
N ASP A 38 -0.21 2.31 -14.05
CA ASP A 38 -0.31 0.85 -14.21
C ASP A 38 0.07 0.12 -12.93
N PHE A 39 0.94 0.73 -12.12
CA PHE A 39 1.41 0.20 -10.83
C PHE A 39 1.57 1.34 -9.83
N GLY A 40 1.03 1.12 -8.63
CA GLY A 40 1.11 2.08 -7.55
C GLY A 40 1.51 1.43 -6.25
N TYR A 41 1.68 2.29 -5.26
CA TYR A 41 2.14 1.96 -3.93
C TYR A 41 0.99 2.21 -2.97
N LEU A 42 0.43 1.13 -2.43
CA LEU A 42 -0.54 1.18 -1.37
C LEU A 42 0.19 1.39 -0.04
N ILE A 43 -0.14 2.47 0.65
CA ILE A 43 0.45 2.92 1.91
C ILE A 43 -0.64 2.81 2.99
N PRO A 44 -0.70 1.71 3.77
CA PRO A 44 -1.77 1.48 4.74
C PRO A 44 -1.86 2.57 5.81
N VAL A 45 -0.74 3.12 6.29
CA VAL A 45 -0.77 4.20 7.31
C VAL A 45 -1.49 5.46 6.80
N LEU A 46 -1.50 5.69 5.48
CA LEU A 46 -2.26 6.78 4.86
C LEU A 46 -3.63 6.34 4.33
N ASN A 47 -3.85 5.02 4.16
CA ASN A 47 -4.97 4.49 3.39
C ASN A 47 -5.01 5.04 1.96
N HIS A 48 -3.84 5.15 1.32
CA HIS A 48 -3.71 5.75 -0.01
C HIS A 48 -2.99 4.80 -0.98
N TYR A 49 -3.46 4.79 -2.21
CA TYR A 49 -2.78 4.22 -3.37
C TYR A 49 -2.14 5.35 -4.18
N CYS A 50 -0.81 5.38 -4.21
CA CYS A 50 -0.04 6.46 -4.84
C CYS A 50 0.71 5.98 -6.08
N CYS A 51 0.82 6.81 -7.11
CA CYS A 51 1.77 6.57 -8.20
C CYS A 51 3.22 6.64 -7.66
N GLU A 52 4.18 6.14 -8.43
CA GLU A 52 5.58 6.07 -8.01
C GLU A 52 6.16 7.42 -7.57
N LYS A 53 5.86 8.49 -8.31
CA LYS A 53 6.33 9.84 -7.98
C LYS A 53 5.85 10.27 -6.60
N CYS A 54 4.54 10.19 -6.36
CA CYS A 54 3.93 10.60 -5.09
C CYS A 54 4.40 9.73 -3.92
N PHE A 55 4.58 8.43 -4.14
CA PHE A 55 5.16 7.55 -3.14
C PHE A 55 6.58 7.95 -2.76
N ARG A 56 7.46 8.20 -3.73
CA ARG A 56 8.85 8.62 -3.47
C ARG A 56 8.92 9.96 -2.76
N ASP A 57 8.03 10.90 -3.10
CA ASP A 57 7.98 12.21 -2.44
C ASP A 57 7.48 12.08 -0.99
N TRP A 58 6.50 11.23 -0.74
CA TRP A 58 6.10 10.87 0.62
C TRP A 58 7.23 10.18 1.39
N GLU A 59 7.89 9.17 0.83
CA GLU A 59 8.93 8.39 1.52
C GLU A 59 10.11 9.26 2.00
N LYS A 60 10.46 10.32 1.26
CA LYS A 60 11.52 11.29 1.66
C LYS A 60 11.21 12.01 2.97
N THR A 61 9.93 12.25 3.24
CA THR A 61 9.47 13.09 4.36
C THR A 61 8.69 12.29 5.42
N ALA A 62 8.40 11.02 5.14
CA ALA A 62 7.72 10.11 6.03
C ALA A 62 8.47 9.98 7.36
N ARG A 63 7.71 10.02 8.45
CA ARG A 63 8.19 9.77 9.81
C ARG A 63 7.40 8.63 10.40
N PHE A 64 8.05 7.83 11.23
CA PHE A 64 7.41 6.73 11.94
C PHE A 64 6.89 7.23 13.28
N TYR A 65 5.58 7.13 13.47
CA TYR A 65 4.88 7.49 14.69
C TYR A 65 4.27 6.22 15.27
N PRO A 66 4.78 5.71 16.41
CA PRO A 66 4.25 4.49 17.02
C PRO A 66 2.74 4.51 17.28
N GLU A 67 2.17 5.70 17.49
CA GLU A 67 0.74 5.93 17.71
C GLU A 67 -0.11 5.51 16.51
N ASP A 68 0.43 5.60 15.29
CA ASP A 68 -0.27 5.25 14.06
C ASP A 68 -0.25 3.73 13.77
N LEU A 69 0.50 2.93 14.54
CA LEU A 69 0.62 1.48 14.32
C LEU A 69 -0.72 0.76 14.39
N GLU A 70 -1.61 1.16 15.31
CA GLU A 70 -2.92 0.54 15.44
C GLU A 70 -3.75 0.73 14.15
N VAL A 71 -3.72 1.94 13.61
CA VAL A 71 -4.42 2.31 12.36
C VAL A 71 -3.80 1.59 11.17
N GLU A 72 -2.47 1.58 11.07
CA GLU A 72 -1.74 0.85 10.03
C GLU A 72 -2.11 -0.63 10.04
N ASN A 73 -2.06 -1.29 11.21
CA ASN A 73 -2.33 -2.72 11.35
C ASN A 73 -3.78 -3.09 10.98
N LYS A 74 -4.76 -2.27 11.36
CA LYS A 74 -6.16 -2.46 10.95
C LYS A 74 -6.31 -2.43 9.43
N ARG A 75 -5.64 -1.48 8.76
CA ARG A 75 -5.70 -1.33 7.29
C ARG A 75 -4.89 -2.41 6.58
N ILE A 76 -3.73 -2.80 7.10
CA ILE A 76 -2.97 -3.96 6.62
C ILE A 76 -3.87 -5.20 6.60
N LYS A 77 -4.54 -5.51 7.71
CA LYS A 77 -5.45 -6.66 7.79
C LYS A 77 -6.58 -6.58 6.76
N TYR A 78 -7.17 -5.40 6.59
CA TYR A 78 -8.21 -5.17 5.59
C TYR A 78 -7.70 -5.45 4.16
N TYR A 79 -6.58 -4.85 3.77
CA TYR A 79 -6.06 -5.00 2.41
C TYR A 79 -5.50 -6.40 2.15
N GLU A 80 -4.87 -7.04 3.13
CA GLU A 80 -4.38 -8.42 2.98
C GLU A 80 -5.53 -9.41 2.84
N ASN A 81 -6.66 -9.20 3.52
CA ASN A 81 -7.87 -9.98 3.32
C ASN A 81 -8.41 -9.81 1.88
N ILE A 82 -8.52 -8.57 1.39
CA ILE A 82 -9.05 -8.31 0.04
C ILE A 82 -8.13 -8.86 -1.06
N LEU A 83 -6.83 -8.70 -0.86
CA LEU A 83 -5.81 -9.16 -1.80
C LEU A 83 -5.52 -10.66 -1.65
N ASN A 84 -6.13 -11.33 -0.66
CA ASN A 84 -5.87 -12.72 -0.27
C ASN A 84 -4.36 -13.00 -0.10
N ILE A 85 -3.63 -12.08 0.53
CA ILE A 85 -2.16 -12.18 0.74
C ILE A 85 -1.82 -13.15 1.89
N ILE A 86 -2.81 -13.59 2.67
CA ILE A 86 -2.62 -14.35 3.91
C ILE A 86 -2.27 -15.85 3.66
N GLU A 87 -2.17 -16.32 2.40
CA GLU A 87 -1.73 -17.70 2.06
C GLU A 87 -0.75 -17.66 0.87
N LYS A 88 0.45 -18.27 0.81
CA LYS A 88 1.01 -19.51 1.36
C LYS A 88 2.51 -19.33 1.71
N ARG A 89 2.90 -19.25 2.98
CA ARG A 89 4.31 -19.38 3.43
C ARG A 89 4.61 -20.74 4.10
N GLY A 90 3.81 -21.78 3.82
CA GLY A 90 3.98 -23.08 4.47
C GLY A 90 3.22 -24.24 3.81
N LYS A 91 3.33 -24.38 2.48
CA LYS A 91 3.01 -25.63 1.77
C LYS A 91 4.01 -25.80 0.61
N GLU A 92 5.23 -26.16 0.98
CA GLU A 92 6.14 -26.96 0.16
C GLU A 92 6.06 -28.40 0.67
#